data_AF-A0A084SMK3-F1
#
_entry.id   AF-A0A084SMK3-F1
#
_cell.length_a   1.000
_cell.length_b   1.000
_cell.length_c   1.000
_cell.angle_alpha   90.00
_cell.angle_beta   90.00
_cell.angle_gamma   90.00
#
_symmetry.space_group_name_H-M   'P 1'
#
loop_
_entity.id
_entity.type
_entity.pdbx_description
1 polymer ?
#
loop_
_entity_poly.entity_id
_entity_poly.type
_entity_poly.pdbx_seq_one_letter_code
_entity_poly.pdbx_strand_id
1 'polypeptide(L)'
;MYPLRALLRYVEATGLVLDRGNPGTLPIDVPRDDGTVVSKSFAECGVDEVERATKAKKAPLPVRVPVPDRARLLFFEDSLLRNFNGVAPVRLSSRTQDGKTLLSVQDVPVSEVARLLKALQEGMSAEPTLAAK
;
A
#
# COMPACT_ATOMS: atom_id res chain seq x y z
N MET A 1 25.74 13.29 13.81
CA MET A 1 25.71 12.68 12.46
C MET A 1 24.43 13.15 11.77
N TYR A 2 24.50 13.54 10.49
CA TYR A 2 23.81 14.71 9.94
C TYR A 2 22.25 14.64 9.79
N PRO A 3 21.48 15.53 10.45
CA PRO A 3 20.01 15.60 10.34
C PRO A 3 19.52 15.99 8.93
N LEU A 4 20.38 16.64 8.14
CA LEU A 4 20.09 17.03 6.76
C LEU A 4 19.83 15.82 5.83
N ARG A 5 20.46 14.67 6.06
CA ARG A 5 20.23 13.46 5.24
C ARG A 5 18.84 12.88 5.47
N ALA A 6 18.37 12.90 6.72
CA ALA A 6 17.03 12.46 7.06
C ALA A 6 15.98 13.37 6.41
N LEU A 7 16.21 14.69 6.44
CA LEU A 7 15.36 15.67 5.78
C LEU A 7 15.27 15.45 4.26
N LEU A 8 16.40 15.26 3.58
CA LEU A 8 16.42 15.02 2.12
C LEU A 8 15.62 13.76 1.75
N ARG A 9 15.71 12.69 2.54
CA ARG A 9 14.94 11.46 2.33
C ARG A 9 13.45 11.66 2.58
N TYR A 10 13.08 12.48 3.57
CA TYR A 10 11.68 12.83 3.83
C TYR A 10 11.08 13.63 2.67
N VAL A 11 11.84 14.59 2.16
CA VAL A 11 11.45 15.45 1.04
C VAL A 11 11.29 14.64 -0.25
N GLU A 12 12.22 13.71 -0.51
CA GLU A 12 12.10 12.73 -1.59
C GLU A 12 10.85 11.85 -1.43
N ALA A 13 10.54 11.40 -0.20
CA ALA A 13 9.38 10.56 0.07
C ALA A 13 8.03 11.30 -0.03
N THR A 14 8.03 12.63 0.10
CA THR A 14 6.81 13.45 0.14
C THR A 14 6.63 14.32 -1.10
N GLY A 15 7.64 14.43 -1.97
CA GLY A 15 7.64 15.33 -3.12
C GLY A 15 7.64 16.81 -2.74
N LEU A 16 7.95 17.15 -1.49
CA LEU A 16 8.02 18.54 -1.04
C LEU A 16 9.19 19.27 -1.70
N VAL A 17 9.09 20.59 -1.82
CA VAL A 17 10.20 21.43 -2.28
C VAL A 17 10.87 22.00 -1.04
N LEU A 18 12.17 21.70 -0.88
CA LEU A 18 12.98 22.31 0.16
C LEU A 18 13.21 23.79 -0.16
N ASP A 19 12.71 24.66 0.70
CA ASP A 19 13.21 26.03 0.76
C ASP A 19 14.66 26.01 1.26
N ARG A 20 15.58 26.37 0.38
CA ARG A 20 17.02 26.34 0.64
C ARG A 20 17.45 27.42 1.64
N GLY A 21 16.59 28.40 1.91
CA GLY A 21 16.88 29.50 2.85
C GLY A 21 16.66 29.14 4.32
N ASN A 22 15.66 28.30 4.62
CA ASN A 22 15.36 27.89 5.99
C ASN A 22 14.68 26.51 6.07
N PRO A 23 15.45 25.41 6.02
CA PRO A 23 14.89 24.05 6.11
C PRO A 23 14.27 23.75 7.47
N GLY A 24 14.57 24.56 8.50
CA GLY A 24 14.10 24.36 9.88
C GLY A 24 12.59 24.50 10.02
N THR A 25 11.94 25.32 9.20
CA THR A 25 10.49 25.56 9.25
C THR A 25 9.68 24.52 8.47
N LEU A 26 10.34 23.56 7.79
CA LEU A 26 9.64 22.56 7.01
C LEU A 26 8.78 21.70 7.95
N PRO A 27 7.46 21.59 7.71
CA PRO A 27 6.62 20.73 8.52
C PRO A 27 6.92 19.25 8.24
N ILE A 28 7.11 18.49 9.31
CA ILE A 28 7.33 17.04 9.30
C ILE A 28 6.17 16.39 10.06
N ASP A 29 5.44 15.52 9.38
CA ASP A 29 4.40 14.69 9.98
C ASP A 29 5.03 13.49 10.70
N VAL A 30 5.17 13.58 12.01
CA VAL A 30 5.80 12.55 12.84
C VAL A 30 4.73 11.63 13.44
N PRO A 31 4.75 10.33 13.11
CA PRO A 31 3.89 9.35 13.77
C PRO A 31 4.36 9.11 15.21
N ARG A 32 3.42 9.11 16.15
CA ARG A 32 3.62 8.78 17.56
C ARG A 32 3.23 7.32 17.83
N ASP A 33 3.71 6.83 18.97
CA ASP A 33 3.53 5.43 19.38
C ASP A 33 2.07 5.09 19.74
N ASP A 34 1.24 6.11 20.01
CA ASP A 34 -0.22 6.00 20.20
C ASP A 34 -1.01 5.94 18.87
N GLY A 35 -0.31 5.91 17.73
CA GLY A 35 -0.91 5.88 16.40
C GLY A 35 -1.38 7.25 15.88
N THR A 36 -1.18 8.33 16.64
CA THR A 36 -1.47 9.69 16.19
C THR A 36 -0.33 10.25 15.34
N VAL A 37 -0.62 11.23 14.49
CA VAL A 37 0.39 11.95 13.71
C VAL A 37 0.41 13.39 14.18
N VAL A 38 1.59 13.89 14.53
CA VAL A 38 1.79 15.29 14.92
C VAL A 38 2.69 15.96 13.90
N SER A 39 2.21 17.08 13.36
CA SER A 39 2.99 17.93 12.48
C SER A 39 3.82 18.90 13.32
N LYS A 40 5.13 18.92 13.10
CA LYS A 40 6.05 19.85 13.76
C LYS A 40 7.17 20.28 12.82
N SER A 41 7.84 21.39 13.13
CA SER A 41 8.91 21.88 12.25
C SER A 41 10.13 20.96 12.30
N PHE A 42 10.90 20.89 11.21
CA PHE A 42 12.13 20.09 11.17
C PHE A 42 13.13 20.50 12.27
N ALA A 43 13.18 21.79 12.62
CA ALA A 43 14.00 22.29 13.72
C ALA A 43 13.61 21.70 15.09
N GLU A 44 12.35 21.28 15.25
CA GLU A 44 11.81 20.65 16.46
C GLU A 44 11.81 19.11 16.38
N CYS A 45 12.32 18.53 15.29
CA CYS A 45 12.40 17.09 15.10
C CYS A 45 13.79 16.54 15.46
N GLY A 46 13.82 15.45 16.24
CA GLY A 46 14.97 14.58 16.34
C GLY A 46 15.16 13.75 15.06
N VAL A 47 16.38 13.22 14.85
CA VAL A 47 16.71 12.39 13.68
C VAL A 47 15.79 11.18 13.57
N ASP A 48 15.56 10.48 14.68
CA ASP A 48 14.72 9.28 14.74
C ASP A 48 13.25 9.57 14.36
N GLU A 49 12.77 10.78 14.64
CA GLU A 49 11.42 11.21 14.29
C GLU A 49 11.28 11.49 12.80
N VAL A 50 12.28 12.11 12.19
CA VAL A 50 12.33 12.33 10.74
C VAL A 50 12.46 11.01 10.00
N GLU A 51 13.23 10.06 10.52
CA GLU A 51 13.34 8.72 9.93
C GLU A 51 12.03 7.93 10.05
N ARG A 52 11.36 7.97 11.21
CA ARG A 52 10.02 7.37 11.38
C ARG A 52 9.00 8.01 10.43
N ALA A 53 8.99 9.34 10.33
CA ALA A 53 8.14 10.07 9.41
C ALA A 53 8.41 9.68 7.94
N THR A 54 9.69 9.57 7.56
CA THR A 54 10.10 9.13 6.21
C THR A 54 9.63 7.70 5.95
N LYS A 55 9.80 6.80 6.90
CA LYS A 55 9.36 5.40 6.79
C LYS A 55 7.84 5.31 6.68
N ALA A 56 7.09 6.13 7.41
CA ALA A 56 5.63 6.18 7.32
C ALA A 56 5.12 6.74 5.97
N LYS A 57 5.84 7.69 5.36
CA LYS A 57 5.53 8.21 4.02
C LYS A 57 5.97 7.26 2.90
N LYS A 58 7.07 6.52 3.08
CA LYS A 58 7.54 5.47 2.14
C LYS A 58 6.80 4.14 2.27
N ALA A 59 6.26 3.84 3.46
CA ALA A 59 5.32 2.74 3.61
C ALA A 59 4.17 3.01 2.66
N PRO A 60 3.69 1.99 1.91
CA PRO A 60 2.45 2.15 1.17
C PRO A 60 1.43 2.65 2.19
N LEU A 61 0.94 3.88 2.01
CA LEU A 61 -0.27 4.35 2.67
C LEU A 61 -1.23 3.16 2.59
N PRO A 62 -1.78 2.66 3.70
CA PRO A 62 -2.73 1.57 3.63
C PRO A 62 -3.81 2.04 2.68
N VAL A 63 -3.74 1.50 1.46
CA VAL A 63 -4.58 1.93 0.37
C VAL A 63 -5.96 1.60 0.89
N ARG A 64 -6.77 2.63 1.09
CA ARG A 64 -8.21 2.47 1.37
C ARG A 64 -8.82 1.90 0.09
N VAL A 65 -8.51 0.65 -0.21
CA VAL A 65 -9.36 -0.20 -1.01
C VAL A 65 -10.71 -0.12 -0.30
N PRO A 66 -11.78 0.32 -0.98
CA PRO A 66 -13.10 0.28 -0.39
C PRO A 66 -13.31 -1.08 0.26
N VAL A 67 -13.74 -1.12 1.52
CA VAL A 67 -14.00 -2.34 2.30
C VAL A 67 -14.60 -3.49 1.45
N PRO A 68 -15.62 -3.26 0.58
CA PRO A 68 -16.16 -4.32 -0.28
C PRO A 68 -15.16 -4.88 -1.32
N ASP A 69 -14.31 -4.03 -1.91
CA ASP A 69 -13.31 -4.46 -2.89
C ASP A 69 -12.21 -5.31 -2.23
N ARG A 70 -11.86 -5.02 -0.98
CA ARG A 70 -10.86 -5.79 -0.23
C ARG A 70 -11.35 -7.22 0.07
N ALA A 71 -12.61 -7.37 0.48
CA ALA A 71 -13.22 -8.69 0.65
C ALA A 71 -13.17 -9.48 -0.67
N ARG A 72 -13.54 -8.84 -1.77
CA ARG A 72 -13.55 -9.45 -3.10
C ARG A 72 -12.14 -9.89 -3.54
N LEU A 73 -11.12 -9.08 -3.30
CA LEU A 73 -9.73 -9.41 -3.61
C LEU A 73 -9.26 -10.67 -2.86
N LEU A 74 -9.62 -10.81 -1.59
CA LEU A 74 -9.29 -12.00 -0.80
C LEU A 74 -9.99 -13.26 -1.35
N PHE A 75 -11.25 -13.15 -1.80
CA PHE A 75 -11.93 -14.26 -2.45
C PHE A 75 -11.30 -14.66 -3.79
N PHE A 76 -10.85 -13.69 -4.59
CA PHE A 76 -10.11 -13.97 -5.82
C PHE A 76 -8.77 -14.65 -5.53
N GLU A 77 -8.04 -14.19 -4.52
CA GLU A 77 -6.78 -14.80 -4.11
C GLU A 77 -6.97 -16.24 -3.64
N ASP A 78 -7.97 -16.49 -2.78
CA ASP A 78 -8.27 -17.83 -2.26
C ASP A 78 -8.73 -18.78 -3.39
N SER A 79 -9.61 -18.33 -4.29
CA SER A 79 -10.05 -19.17 -5.41
C SER A 79 -8.90 -19.48 -6.38
N LEU A 80 -8.04 -18.49 -6.69
CA LEU A 80 -6.87 -18.72 -7.54
C LEU A 80 -5.89 -19.68 -6.88
N LEU A 81 -5.59 -19.52 -5.58
CA LEU A 81 -4.76 -20.46 -4.84
C LEU A 81 -5.35 -21.87 -4.88
N ARG A 82 -6.64 -22.05 -4.59
CA ARG A 82 -7.29 -23.37 -4.63
C ARG A 82 -7.21 -24.04 -6.00
N ASN A 83 -7.40 -23.26 -7.06
CA ASN A 83 -7.45 -23.80 -8.42
C ASN A 83 -6.05 -24.04 -9.01
N PHE A 84 -5.04 -23.25 -8.63
CA PHE A 84 -3.73 -23.25 -9.28
C PHE A 84 -2.55 -23.70 -8.40
N ASN A 85 -2.75 -23.93 -7.10
CA ASN A 85 -1.70 -24.42 -6.21
C ASN A 85 -1.16 -25.78 -6.71
N GLY A 86 0.15 -25.84 -6.95
CA GLY A 86 0.82 -27.02 -7.51
C GLY A 86 0.56 -27.27 -9.01
N VAL A 87 -0.24 -26.43 -9.68
CA VAL A 87 -0.56 -26.56 -11.12
C VAL A 87 0.22 -25.54 -11.94
N ALA A 88 0.15 -24.25 -11.59
CA ALA A 88 0.84 -23.19 -12.34
C ALA A 88 1.15 -21.97 -11.45
N PRO A 89 2.20 -21.19 -11.79
CA PRO A 89 2.62 -20.04 -11.00
C PRO A 89 1.79 -18.78 -11.30
N VAL A 90 0.48 -18.84 -11.03
CA VAL A 90 -0.42 -17.68 -11.25
C VAL A 90 -0.20 -16.62 -10.18
N ARG A 91 -0.06 -15.36 -10.59
CA ARG A 91 0.11 -14.23 -9.67
C ARG A 91 -1.08 -13.28 -9.75
N LEU A 92 -1.64 -12.94 -8.59
CA LEU A 92 -2.65 -11.90 -8.45
C LEU A 92 -2.00 -10.64 -7.88
N SER A 93 -2.28 -9.50 -8.49
CA SER A 93 -1.91 -8.19 -7.96
C SER A 93 -3.07 -7.22 -8.11
N SER A 94 -3.17 -6.26 -7.18
CA SER A 94 -4.15 -5.19 -7.26
C SER A 94 -3.47 -3.84 -7.07
N ARG A 95 -4.02 -2.82 -7.71
CA ARG A 95 -3.61 -1.43 -7.51
C ARG A 95 -4.83 -0.53 -7.55
N THR A 96 -4.76 0.60 -6.86
CA THR A 96 -5.79 1.63 -6.98
C THR A 96 -5.33 2.70 -7.95
N GLN A 97 -6.18 3.05 -8.90
CA GLN A 97 -5.94 4.11 -9.88
C GLN A 97 -7.26 4.88 -10.08
N ASP A 98 -7.22 6.20 -9.93
CA ASP A 98 -8.39 7.09 -10.06
C ASP A 98 -9.61 6.66 -9.21
N GLY A 99 -9.35 6.20 -7.97
CA GLY A 99 -10.39 5.72 -7.06
C GLY A 99 -10.99 4.36 -7.41
N LYS A 100 -10.45 3.67 -8.42
CA LYS A 100 -10.87 2.32 -8.85
C LYS A 100 -9.83 1.29 -8.47
N THR A 101 -10.30 0.13 -8.02
CA THR A 101 -9.46 -1.04 -7.80
C THR A 101 -9.26 -1.76 -9.13
N LEU A 102 -8.02 -1.80 -9.62
CA LEU A 102 -7.62 -2.55 -10.80
C LEU A 102 -7.00 -3.87 -10.36
N LEU A 103 -7.44 -4.96 -10.99
CA LEU A 103 -6.93 -6.30 -10.78
C LEU A 103 -6.03 -6.71 -11.95
N SER A 104 -4.92 -7.37 -11.68
CA SER A 104 -4.04 -7.95 -12.69
C SER A 104 -3.73 -9.39 -12.32
N VAL A 105 -4.01 -10.30 -13.24
CA VAL A 105 -3.64 -11.72 -13.16
C VAL A 105 -2.51 -11.96 -14.16
N GLN A 106 -1.39 -12.48 -13.69
CA GLN A 106 -0.18 -12.67 -14.49
C GLN A 106 0.27 -14.14 -14.46
N ASP A 107 1.11 -14.50 -15.43
CA ASP A 107 1.76 -15.81 -15.53
C ASP A 107 0.80 -17.02 -15.65
N VAL A 108 -0.36 -16.81 -16.28
CA VAL A 108 -1.33 -17.90 -16.54
C VAL A 108 -0.96 -18.66 -17.82
N PRO A 109 -0.70 -19.97 -17.76
CA PRO A 109 -0.49 -20.78 -18.96
C PRO A 109 -1.74 -20.77 -19.84
N VAL A 110 -1.56 -20.67 -21.16
CA VAL A 110 -2.68 -20.65 -22.12
C VAL A 110 -3.55 -21.91 -22.00
N SER A 111 -2.96 -23.05 -21.68
CA SER A 111 -3.67 -24.32 -21.44
C SER A 111 -4.63 -24.28 -20.25
N GLU A 112 -4.41 -23.37 -19.29
CA GLU A 112 -5.18 -23.27 -18.05
C GLU A 112 -6.16 -22.07 -18.03
N VAL A 113 -6.34 -21.37 -19.16
CA VAL A 113 -7.26 -20.21 -19.23
C VAL A 113 -8.70 -20.61 -18.87
N ALA A 114 -9.15 -21.82 -19.24
CA ALA A 114 -10.47 -22.31 -18.84
C ALA A 114 -10.61 -22.44 -17.31
N ARG A 115 -9.55 -22.88 -16.63
CA ARG A 115 -9.49 -22.97 -15.17
C ARG A 115 -9.45 -21.59 -14.53
N LEU A 116 -8.77 -20.62 -15.16
CA LEU A 116 -8.77 -19.22 -14.72
C LEU A 116 -10.19 -18.65 -14.72
N LEU A 117 -10.95 -18.85 -15.79
CA LEU A 117 -12.33 -18.37 -15.89
C LEU A 117 -13.20 -18.96 -14.76
N LYS A 118 -13.05 -20.25 -14.48
CA LYS A 118 -13.75 -20.92 -13.37
C LYS A 118 -13.40 -20.28 -12.02
N ALA A 119 -12.11 -20.09 -11.74
CA ALA A 119 -11.66 -19.49 -10.48
C ALA A 119 -12.18 -18.05 -10.31
N LEU A 120 -12.15 -17.25 -11.37
CA LEU A 120 -12.71 -15.90 -11.35
C LEU A 120 -14.23 -15.91 -11.11
N GLN A 121 -14.96 -16.86 -11.70
CA GLN A 121 -16.40 -17.00 -11.49
C GLN A 121 -16.75 -17.41 -10.06
N GLU A 122 -15.96 -18.28 -9.45
CA GLU A 122 -16.09 -18.65 -8.03
C GLU A 122 -15.85 -17.41 -7.13
N GLY A 123 -14.79 -16.64 -7.38
CA GLY A 123 -14.50 -15.42 -6.63
C GLY A 123 -15.54 -14.31 -6.80
N MET A 124 -16.22 -14.24 -7.94
CA MET A 124 -17.34 -13.30 -8.16
C MET A 124 -18.63 -13.73 -7.48
N SER A 125 -18.85 -15.04 -7.35
CA SER A 125 -20.06 -15.62 -6.72
C SER A 125 -20.01 -15.59 -5.20
N ALA A 126 -18.83 -15.37 -4.60
CA ALA A 126 -18.68 -15.20 -3.17
C ALA A 126 -19.29 -13.86 -2.71
N GLU A 127 -20.26 -13.91 -1.79
CA GLU A 127 -20.79 -12.71 -1.15
C GLU A 127 -19.67 -11.98 -0.37
N PRO A 128 -19.50 -10.66 -0.56
CA PRO A 128 -18.50 -9.88 0.17
C PRO A 128 -18.94 -9.65 1.61
N THR A 129 -18.89 -10.69 2.44
CA THR A 129 -19.25 -10.62 3.85
C THR A 129 -17.99 -10.34 4.67
N LEU A 130 -17.62 -9.06 4.80
CA LEU A 130 -16.72 -8.64 5.87
C LEU A 130 -17.54 -8.54 7.15
N ALA A 131 -17.55 -9.63 7.93
CA ALA A 131 -18.01 -9.56 9.31
C ALA A 131 -17.14 -8.53 10.04
N ALA A 132 -17.74 -7.39 10.38
CA ALA A 132 -17.13 -6.39 11.23
C ALA A 132 -16.82 -7.05 12.59
N LYS A 133 -15.56 -7.02 13.00
CA LYS A 133 -15.14 -7.37 14.35
C LYS A 133 -14.20 -6.29 14.86
#